data_AF-A0A382CMG6-F1
#
_entry.id   AF-A0A382CMG6-F1
#
_cell.length_a   1.000
_cell.length_b   1.000
_cell.length_c   1.000
_cell.angle_alpha   90.00
_cell.angle_beta   90.00
_cell.angle_gamma   90.00
#
_symmetry.space_group_name_H-M   'P 1'
#
loop_
_entity.id
_entity.type
_entity.pdbx_description
1 polymer ?
#
loop_
_entity_poly.entity_id
_entity_poly.type
_entity_poly.pdbx_seq_one_letter_code
_entity_poly.pdbx_strand_id
1 'polypeptide(L)' 'MKERTALGRKPDREISDKAAIHAVLDQGLLAHVGLVAGQGADAHPVVIPMLYARHGNRLLL' A
#
# COMPACT_ATOMS: atom_id res chain seq x y z
N MET A 1 4.83 -5.84 -13.59
CA MET A 1 4.64 -4.72 -12.64
C MET A 1 4.94 -3.40 -13.34
N LYS A 2 4.35 -2.27 -12.90
CA LYS A 2 4.71 -0.96 -13.48
C LYS A 2 6.06 -0.52 -12.89
N GLU A 3 6.81 0.30 -13.63
CA GLU A 3 8.13 0.84 -13.20
C GLU A 3 8.11 1.38 -11.76
N ARG A 4 7.05 2.11 -11.40
CA ARG A 4 6.85 2.67 -10.05
C ARG A 4 6.77 1.66 -8.90
N THR A 5 6.40 0.40 -9.18
CA THR A 5 6.15 -0.64 -8.16
C THR A 5 7.22 -1.74 -8.11
N ALA A 6 8.18 -1.72 -9.03
CA ALA A 6 9.29 -2.68 -9.04
C ALA A 6 10.26 -2.38 -7.87
N LEU A 7 10.77 -3.42 -7.21
CA LEU A 7 11.72 -3.24 -6.12
C LEU A 7 13.11 -2.90 -6.68
N GLY A 8 13.55 -1.65 -6.49
CA GLY A 8 14.91 -1.24 -6.87
C GLY A 8 16.01 -1.83 -5.99
N ARG A 9 15.78 -1.92 -4.67
CA ARG A 9 16.76 -2.43 -3.70
C ARG A 9 16.37 -3.84 -3.23
N LYS A 10 17.29 -4.81 -3.36
CA LYS A 10 17.05 -6.25 -3.10
C LYS A 10 15.87 -6.80 -3.93
N PRO A 11 15.96 -6.76 -5.27
CA PRO A 11 14.87 -7.21 -6.16
C PRO A 11 14.55 -8.70 -6.00
N ASP A 12 15.49 -9.50 -5.50
CA ASP A 12 15.31 -10.91 -5.15
C ASP A 12 14.24 -11.16 -4.08
N ARG A 13 13.84 -10.10 -3.34
CA ARG A 13 12.77 -10.16 -2.32
C ARG A 13 11.39 -9.79 -2.86
N GLU A 14 11.27 -9.49 -4.15
CA GLU A 14 9.99 -9.11 -4.76
C GLU A 14 9.05 -10.32 -4.82
N ILE A 15 7.82 -10.15 -4.33
CA ILE A 15 6.76 -11.15 -4.44
C ILE A 15 5.69 -10.60 -5.37
N SER A 16 5.51 -11.28 -6.50
CA SER A 16 4.49 -10.93 -7.50
C SER A 16 3.25 -11.82 -7.43
N ASP A 17 3.31 -12.92 -6.66
CA ASP A 17 2.20 -13.84 -6.50
C ASP A 17 1.05 -13.17 -5.73
N LYS A 18 -0.12 -13.12 -6.38
CA LYS A 18 -1.32 -12.52 -5.79
C LYS A 18 -1.81 -13.28 -4.57
N ALA A 19 -1.66 -14.60 -4.52
CA ALA A 19 -2.11 -15.38 -3.37
C ALA A 19 -1.29 -15.03 -2.12
N ALA A 20 0.04 -14.99 -2.26
CA ALA A 20 0.93 -14.52 -1.19
C ALA A 20 0.62 -13.08 -0.74
N ILE A 21 0.38 -12.16 -1.68
CA ILE A 21 0.01 -10.77 -1.36
C ILE A 21 -1.32 -10.72 -0.58
N HIS A 22 -2.35 -11.44 -1.04
CA HIS A 22 -3.64 -11.48 -0.36
C HIS A 22 -3.52 -12.11 1.04
N ALA A 23 -2.68 -13.13 1.22
CA ALA A 23 -2.46 -13.74 2.53
C ALA A 23 -1.88 -12.76 3.56
N VAL A 24 -0.94 -11.88 3.15
CA VAL A 24 -0.42 -10.81 4.03
C VAL A 24 -1.53 -9.81 4.37
N LEU A 25 -2.35 -9.44 3.38
CA LEU A 25 -3.47 -8.52 3.60
C LEU A 25 -4.56 -9.10 4.51
N ASP A 26 -4.77 -10.41 4.47
CA ASP A 26 -5.75 -11.10 5.31
C ASP A 26 -5.29 -11.29 6.77
N GLN A 27 -3.97 -11.28 6.99
CA GLN A 27 -3.39 -11.34 8.33
C GLN A 27 -3.34 -9.96 9.01
N GLY A 28 -3.33 -8.88 8.22
CA GLY A 28 -3.28 -7.50 8.71
C GLY A 28 -4.66 -6.87 8.88
N LEU A 29 -4.77 -5.94 9.82
CA LEU A 29 -5.97 -5.12 10.02
C LEU A 29 -5.67 -3.60 9.96
N LEU A 30 -4.39 -3.22 9.94
CA LEU A 30 -3.93 -1.83 9.97
C LEU A 30 -3.05 -1.53 8.76
N ALA A 31 -3.33 -0.43 8.08
CA ALA A 31 -2.52 0.11 7.01
C ALA A 31 -2.04 1.53 7.37
N HIS A 32 -0.93 1.94 6.75
CA HIS A 32 -0.46 3.32 6.77
C HIS A 32 -0.77 3.93 5.41
N VAL A 33 -1.72 4.86 5.37
CA VAL A 33 -2.16 5.50 4.12
C VAL A 33 -1.44 6.83 3.97
N GLY A 34 -0.56 6.90 2.97
CA GLY A 34 0.10 8.15 2.58
C GLY A 34 -0.76 8.95 1.62
N LEU A 35 -0.95 10.24 1.89
CA LEU A 35 -1.68 11.17 1.03
C LEU A 35 -1.02 12.55 1.06
N VAL A 36 -1.35 13.39 0.08
CA VAL A 36 -0.95 14.80 0.07
C VAL A 36 -2.08 15.63 0.66
N ALA A 37 -1.80 16.32 1.76
CA ALA A 37 -2.71 17.26 2.40
C ALA A 37 -2.35 18.70 2.02
N GLY A 38 -3.30 19.62 2.13
CA GLY A 38 -3.13 21.01 1.68
C GLY A 38 -3.32 21.15 0.17
N GLN A 39 -3.06 22.34 -0.38
CA GLN A 39 -3.17 22.68 -1.80
C GLN A 39 -2.08 23.67 -2.18
N GLY A 40 -1.71 23.72 -3.47
CA GLY A 40 -0.71 24.65 -3.97
C GLY A 40 0.65 24.49 -3.30
N ALA A 41 1.23 25.59 -2.83
CA ALA A 41 2.55 25.61 -2.18
C ALA A 41 2.54 24.95 -0.79
N ASP A 42 1.38 24.83 -0.13
CA ASP A 42 1.25 24.23 1.20
C ASP A 42 1.00 22.71 1.14
N ALA A 43 1.04 22.12 -0.05
CA ALA A 43 0.85 20.69 -0.24
C ALA A 43 1.99 19.90 0.42
N HIS A 44 1.66 18.97 1.31
CA HIS A 44 2.65 18.19 2.07
C HIS A 44 2.19 16.75 2.28
N PRO A 45 3.11 15.78 2.42
CA PRO A 45 2.76 14.40 2.68
C PRO A 45 2.31 14.21 4.14
N VAL A 46 1.22 13.47 4.33
CA VAL A 46 0.77 12.98 5.63
C VAL A 46 0.51 11.49 5.56
N VAL A 47 0.69 10.81 6.70
CA VAL A 47 0.46 9.36 6.83
C VAL A 47 -0.55 9.13 7.94
N ILE A 48 -1.64 8.45 7.62
CA ILE A 48 -2.71 8.16 8.56
C ILE A 48 -2.77 6.65 8.80
N PRO A 49 -2.73 6.18 10.07
CA PRO A 49 -3.04 4.80 10.39
C PRO A 49 -4.54 4.55 10.22
N MET A 50 -4.91 3.59 9.38
CA MET A 50 -6.31 3.25 9.09
C MET A 50 -6.53 1.76 9.26
N LEU A 51 -7.66 1.39 9.87
CA LEU A 51 -8.13 0.02 9.78
C LEU A 51 -8.50 -0.28 8.33
N TYR A 52 -8.37 -1.53 7.92
CA TYR A 52 -8.83 -1.94 6.60
C TYR A 52 -9.42 -3.35 6.59
N ALA A 53 -10.20 -3.63 5.56
CA ALA A 53 -10.63 -4.98 5.21
C ALA A 53 -10.41 -5.24 3.72
N ARG A 54 -9.96 -6.46 3.38
CA ARG A 54 -9.87 -6.88 1.98
C ARG A 54 -11.19 -7.47 1.50
N HIS A 55 -11.72 -6.93 0.41
CA HIS A 55 -12.92 -7.44 -0.26
C HIS A 55 -12.58 -7.81 -1.72
N GLY A 56 -12.22 -9.08 -1.93
CA GLY A 56 -11.73 -9.57 -3.22
C GLY A 56 -10.43 -8.85 -3.61
N ASN A 57 -10.50 -8.00 -4.64
CA ASN A 57 -9.38 -7.22 -5.17
C ASN A 57 -9.41 -5.75 -4.72
N ARG A 58 -10.17 -5.42 -3.67
CA ARG A 58 -10.29 -4.06 -3.12
C ARG A 58 -9.92 -4.05 -1.63
N LEU A 59 -9.36 -2.94 -1.19
CA LEU A 59 -9.25 -2.62 0.23
C LEU A 59 -10.36 -1.60 0.58
N LEU A 60 -11.08 -1.87 1.66
CA LEU A 60 -12.00 -0.94 2.29
C LEU A 60 -11.25 -0.29 3.45
N LEU A 61 -11.29 1.04 3.53
CA LEU A 61 -10.58 1.90 4.49
C LEU A 61 -11.58 2.73 5.27
#